data_AF-A0A564VVF4-F1
#
_entry.id   AF-A0A564VVF4-F1
#
_cell.length_a   1.000
_cell.length_b   1.000
_cell.length_c   1.000
_cell.angle_alpha   90.00
_cell.angle_beta   90.00
_cell.angle_gamma   90.00
#
_symmetry.space_group_name_H-M   'P 1'
#
loop_
_entity.id
_entity.type
_entity.pdbx_description
1 polymer ?
#
loop_
_entity_poly.entity_id
_entity_poly.type
_entity_poly.pdbx_seq_one_letter_code
_entity_poly.pdbx_strand_id
1 'polypeptide(L)'
;MADIPEEHLTEELLDRLLASASIEQYLDEGLVSARTLTDYLFDRMEAHGLKRADVVRASGLNATVVYDIFSGKSRPGRDHAIMLAFGLKCTLRETQRLLRLAGVSELWCKQRRDAIIIWCIRNGFDRIATDDELYRMGEATLLPAD
;
A
#
# COMPACT_ATOMS: atom_id res chain seq x y z
N MET A 1 12.81 -19.80 -6.93
CA MET A 1 11.57 -19.12 -6.51
C MET A 1 11.55 -19.18 -5.01
N ALA A 2 11.93 -18.09 -4.32
CA ALA A 2 11.82 -18.04 -2.88
C ALA A 2 10.34 -18.13 -2.51
N ASP A 3 10.02 -19.07 -1.64
CA ASP A 3 8.72 -19.22 -1.01
C ASP A 3 8.43 -17.92 -0.25
N ILE A 4 7.53 -17.09 -0.80
CA ILE A 4 7.08 -15.89 -0.10
C ILE A 4 6.13 -16.43 0.97
N PRO A 5 6.45 -16.35 2.27
CA PRO A 5 5.62 -16.94 3.30
C PRO A 5 4.20 -16.41 3.15
N GLU A 6 3.23 -17.31 3.12
CA GLU A 6 1.81 -16.97 3.11
C GLU A 6 1.53 -16.16 4.39
N GLU A 7 1.37 -14.85 4.23
CA GLU A 7 1.27 -13.93 5.35
C GLU A 7 -0.11 -14.08 6.00
N HIS A 8 -0.12 -14.57 7.25
CA HIS A 8 -1.32 -14.78 8.06
C HIS A 8 -2.22 -13.56 8.12
N LEU A 9 -3.53 -13.78 8.23
CA LEU A 9 -4.50 -12.69 8.38
C LEU A 9 -4.22 -11.92 9.67
N THR A 10 -4.40 -10.60 9.65
CA THR A 10 -4.17 -9.73 10.82
C THR A 10 -4.95 -10.17 12.05
N GLU A 11 -6.14 -10.77 11.84
CA GLU A 11 -6.99 -11.35 12.88
C GLU A 11 -6.37 -12.61 13.50
N GLU A 12 -5.81 -13.52 12.70
CA GLU A 12 -5.16 -14.74 13.21
C GLU A 12 -3.90 -14.40 14.03
N LEU A 13 -3.11 -13.42 13.58
CA LEU A 13 -1.94 -12.95 14.32
C LEU A 13 -2.35 -12.25 15.63
N LEU A 14 -3.45 -11.51 15.61
CA LEU A 14 -4.01 -10.89 16.81
C LEU A 14 -4.49 -11.95 17.81
N ASP A 15 -5.24 -12.96 17.35
CA ASP A 15 -5.71 -14.05 18.19
C ASP A 15 -4.54 -14.79 18.84
N ARG A 16 -3.44 -15.01 18.11
CA ARG A 16 -2.22 -15.59 18.66
C ARG A 16 -1.57 -14.71 19.72
N LEU A 17 -1.44 -13.40 19.47
CA LEU A 17 -0.92 -12.45 20.47
C LEU A 17 -1.77 -12.49 21.74
N LEU A 18 -3.10 -12.50 21.61
CA LEU A 18 -4.03 -12.52 22.75
C LEU A 18 -4.05 -13.86 23.50
N ALA A 19 -3.79 -14.96 22.79
CA ALA A 19 -3.69 -16.31 23.37
C ALA A 19 -2.31 -16.59 23.98
N SER A 20 -1.31 -15.74 23.73
CA SER A 20 0.07 -15.96 24.20
C SER A 20 0.19 -15.78 25.70
N ALA A 21 0.93 -16.67 26.37
CA ALA A 21 1.13 -16.62 27.81
C ALA A 21 2.08 -15.51 28.25
N SER A 22 2.95 -15.04 27.34
CA SER A 22 3.82 -13.87 27.54
C SER A 22 4.12 -13.17 26.22
N ILE A 23 4.59 -11.92 26.30
CA ILE A 23 4.96 -11.13 25.12
C ILE A 23 6.24 -11.66 24.47
N GLU A 24 7.19 -12.16 25.25
CA GLU A 24 8.46 -12.74 24.77
C GLU A 24 8.19 -13.95 23.87
N GLN A 25 7.29 -14.85 24.28
CA GLN A 25 6.89 -16.00 23.49
C GLN A 25 6.39 -15.57 22.09
N TYR A 26 5.49 -14.59 22.04
CA TYR A 26 4.95 -14.11 20.76
C TYR A 26 6.02 -13.43 19.88
N LEU A 27 6.90 -12.64 20.48
CA LEU A 27 7.96 -11.95 19.75
C LEU A 27 9.02 -12.93 19.20
N ASP A 28 9.34 -13.98 19.96
CA ASP A 28 10.30 -15.02 19.57
C ASP A 28 9.77 -15.93 18.44
N GLU A 29 8.45 -15.97 18.21
CA GLU A 29 7.85 -16.70 17.07
C GLU A 29 8.21 -16.09 15.70
N GLY A 30 8.89 -14.93 15.65
CA GLY A 30 9.33 -14.31 14.40
C GLY A 30 8.19 -13.80 13.52
N LEU A 31 6.98 -13.68 14.08
CA LEU A 31 5.77 -13.20 13.39
C LEU A 31 5.78 -11.68 13.15
N VAL A 32 6.60 -10.95 13.92
CA VAL A 32 6.76 -9.50 13.75
C VAL A 32 7.72 -9.25 12.59
N SER A 33 7.18 -8.79 11.46
CA SER A 33 7.97 -8.53 10.27
C SER A 33 8.87 -7.30 10.45
N ALA A 34 10.17 -7.47 10.26
CA ALA A 34 11.14 -6.38 10.19
C ALA A 34 11.16 -5.65 8.82
N ARG A 35 10.27 -6.02 7.89
CA ARG A 35 10.28 -5.50 6.53
C ARG A 35 9.95 -4.02 6.54
N THR A 36 10.81 -3.21 5.93
CA THR A 36 10.59 -1.77 5.82
C THR A 36 9.67 -1.43 4.65
N LEU A 37 9.11 -0.22 4.65
CA LEU A 37 8.39 0.30 3.49
C LEU A 37 9.30 0.31 2.24
N THR A 38 10.55 0.76 2.37
CA THR A 38 11.46 0.87 1.23
C THR A 38 11.73 -0.48 0.60
N ASP A 39 12.02 -1.52 1.40
CA ASP A 39 12.24 -2.88 0.89
C ASP A 39 10.99 -3.36 0.15
N TYR A 40 9.81 -3.15 0.73
CA TYR A 40 8.55 -3.52 0.11
C TYR A 40 8.31 -2.83 -1.23
N LEU A 41 8.60 -1.52 -1.33
CA LEU A 41 8.43 -0.77 -2.57
C LEU A 41 9.37 -1.27 -3.67
N PHE A 42 10.65 -1.57 -3.35
CA PHE A 42 11.58 -2.14 -4.31
C PHE A 42 11.15 -3.54 -4.75
N ASP A 43 10.72 -4.39 -3.82
CA ASP A 43 10.25 -5.74 -4.14
C ASP A 43 8.98 -5.73 -5.02
N ARG A 44 8.05 -4.79 -4.80
CA ARG A 44 6.88 -4.62 -5.69
C ARG A 44 7.28 -4.09 -7.06
N MET A 45 8.20 -3.13 -7.10
CA MET A 45 8.68 -2.58 -8.36
C MET A 45 9.35 -3.65 -9.22
N GLU A 46 10.20 -4.50 -8.62
CA GLU A 46 10.84 -5.63 -9.31
C GLU A 46 9.83 -6.69 -9.73
N ALA A 47 8.93 -7.11 -8.82
CA ALA A 47 7.92 -8.14 -9.11
C ALA A 47 7.00 -7.75 -10.28
N HIS A 48 6.73 -6.46 -10.45
CA HIS A 48 5.89 -5.94 -11.54
C HIS A 48 6.70 -5.47 -12.76
N GLY A 49 8.02 -5.69 -12.78
CA GLY A 49 8.90 -5.36 -13.91
C GLY A 49 8.99 -3.85 -14.21
N LEU A 50 8.85 -3.02 -13.19
CA LEU A 50 8.78 -1.56 -13.31
C LEU A 50 10.15 -0.91 -13.08
N LYS A 51 10.38 0.25 -13.70
CA LYS A 51 11.46 1.16 -13.30
C LYS A 51 10.88 2.26 -12.41
N ARG A 52 11.72 2.89 -11.59
CA ARG A 52 11.32 4.06 -10.77
C ARG A 52 10.62 5.15 -11.58
N ALA A 53 11.05 5.40 -12.82
CA ALA A 53 10.43 6.36 -13.72
C ALA A 53 8.99 5.98 -14.12
N ASP A 54 8.68 4.69 -14.22
CA ASP A 54 7.32 4.21 -14.47
C ASP A 54 6.42 4.50 -13.28
N VAL A 55 6.93 4.27 -12.07
CA VAL A 55 6.22 4.57 -10.81
C VAL A 55 5.95 6.07 -10.68
N VAL A 56 6.94 6.92 -10.96
CA VAL A 56 6.75 8.40 -10.97
C VAL A 56 5.60 8.79 -11.90
N ARG A 57 5.65 8.33 -13.15
CA ARG A 57 4.64 8.66 -14.16
C ARG A 57 3.25 8.14 -13.79
N ALA A 58 3.14 6.88 -13.40
CA ALA A 58 1.85 6.24 -13.14
C ALA A 58 1.22 6.68 -11.80
N SER A 59 2.03 7.01 -10.79
CA SER A 59 1.53 7.58 -9.53
C SER A 59 1.13 9.04 -9.64
N GLY A 60 1.60 9.78 -10.65
CA GLY A 60 1.36 11.23 -10.76
C GLY A 60 2.08 12.07 -9.69
N LEU A 61 2.93 11.46 -8.87
CA LEU A 61 3.72 12.16 -7.85
C LEU A 61 4.92 12.86 -8.49
N ASN A 62 5.35 13.97 -7.88
CA ASN A 62 6.61 14.59 -8.23
C ASN A 62 7.77 13.58 -8.07
N ALA A 63 8.68 13.54 -9.04
CA ALA A 63 9.80 12.63 -9.04
C ALA A 63 10.58 12.68 -7.72
N THR A 64 10.93 13.88 -7.23
CA THR A 64 11.69 14.05 -5.98
C THR A 64 10.99 13.40 -4.79
N VAL A 65 9.65 13.50 -4.71
CA VAL A 65 8.88 12.85 -3.64
C VAL A 65 9.02 11.33 -3.73
N VAL A 66 8.90 10.75 -4.93
CA VAL A 66 9.08 9.30 -5.12
C VAL A 66 10.49 8.87 -4.74
N TYR A 67 11.52 9.60 -5.18
CA TYR A 67 12.91 9.29 -4.82
C TYR A 67 13.18 9.40 -3.31
N ASP A 68 12.65 10.42 -2.65
CA ASP A 68 12.78 10.60 -1.21
C ASP A 68 12.05 9.48 -0.43
N ILE A 69 10.93 8.97 -0.94
CA ILE A 69 10.22 7.83 -0.34
C ILE A 69 11.01 6.53 -0.54
N PHE A 70 11.47 6.24 -1.76
CA PHE A 70 12.25 5.03 -2.05
C PHE A 70 13.62 5.01 -1.34
N SER A 71 14.15 6.17 -0.95
CA SER A 71 15.37 6.27 -0.14
C SER A 71 15.11 6.29 1.38
N GLY A 72 13.84 6.27 1.80
CA GLY A 72 13.45 6.32 3.21
C GLY A 72 13.61 7.70 3.87
N LYS A 73 13.97 8.73 3.10
CA LYS A 73 14.10 10.11 3.58
C LYS A 73 12.76 10.75 3.96
N SER A 74 11.67 10.31 3.32
CA SER A 74 10.32 10.78 3.63
C SER A 74 9.32 9.62 3.68
N ARG A 75 8.21 9.83 4.41
CA ARG A 75 7.08 8.89 4.46
C ARG A 75 5.88 9.49 3.72
N PRO A 76 5.20 8.73 2.85
CA PRO A 76 4.01 9.22 2.19
C PRO A 76 2.86 9.41 3.18
N GLY A 77 2.09 10.48 3.00
CA GLY A 77 0.73 10.55 3.53
C GLY A 77 -0.20 9.55 2.84
N ARG A 78 -1.44 9.43 3.31
CA ARG A 78 -2.37 8.39 2.86
C ARG A 78 -2.62 8.40 1.35
N ASP A 79 -2.96 9.56 0.79
CA ASP A 79 -3.28 9.67 -0.64
C ASP A 79 -2.03 9.41 -1.50
N HIS A 80 -0.86 9.92 -1.12
CA HIS A 80 0.41 9.58 -1.78
C HIS A 80 0.74 8.08 -1.71
N ALA A 81 0.43 7.41 -0.60
CA ALA A 81 0.63 5.97 -0.47
C ALA A 81 -0.31 5.18 -1.40
N ILE A 82 -1.57 5.62 -1.53
CA ILE A 82 -2.53 5.04 -2.48
C ILE A 82 -2.07 5.30 -3.93
N MET A 83 -1.62 6.51 -4.25
CA MET A 83 -1.06 6.86 -5.57
C MET A 83 0.19 6.04 -5.90
N LEU A 84 1.07 5.79 -4.93
CA LEU A 84 2.21 4.88 -5.09
C LEU A 84 1.76 3.45 -5.37
N ALA A 85 0.73 2.95 -4.69
CA ALA A 85 0.16 1.63 -4.97
C ALA A 85 -0.34 1.52 -6.42
N PHE A 86 -1.03 2.54 -6.95
CA PHE A 86 -1.38 2.58 -8.37
C PHE A 86 -0.15 2.63 -9.27
N GLY A 87 0.85 3.46 -8.94
CA GLY A 87 2.10 3.57 -9.69
C GLY A 87 2.90 2.26 -9.74
N LEU A 88 2.79 1.45 -8.68
CA LEU A 88 3.37 0.12 -8.57
C LEU A 88 2.50 -0.99 -9.13
N LYS A 89 1.28 -0.68 -9.61
CA LYS A 89 0.29 -1.67 -10.08
C LYS A 89 -0.05 -2.72 -9.01
N CYS A 90 -0.10 -2.29 -7.75
CA CYS A 90 -0.44 -3.16 -6.64
C CYS A 90 -1.86 -3.73 -6.77
N THR A 91 -2.00 -5.01 -6.47
CA THR A 91 -3.29 -5.64 -6.11
C THR A 91 -3.83 -5.06 -4.81
N LEU A 92 -5.10 -5.30 -4.50
CA LEU A 92 -5.70 -4.84 -3.24
C LEU A 92 -4.91 -5.31 -2.00
N ARG A 93 -4.46 -6.58 -1.99
CA ARG A 93 -3.66 -7.12 -0.88
C ARG A 93 -2.33 -6.38 -0.72
N GLU A 94 -1.66 -6.09 -1.83
CA GLU A 94 -0.41 -5.35 -1.82
C GLU A 94 -0.60 -3.89 -1.41
N THR A 95 -1.68 -3.25 -1.85
CA THR A 95 -2.05 -1.90 -1.43
C THR A 95 -2.27 -1.82 0.07
N GLN A 96 -3.04 -2.75 0.66
CA GLN A 96 -3.26 -2.78 2.11
C GLN A 96 -1.95 -2.93 2.88
N ARG A 97 -1.04 -3.78 2.39
CA ARG A 97 0.28 -3.95 3.00
C ARG A 97 1.15 -2.70 2.88
N LEU A 98 1.14 -2.05 1.72
CA LEU A 98 1.83 -0.78 1.52
C LEU A 98 1.34 0.27 2.51
N LEU A 99 0.03 0.42 2.68
CA LEU A 99 -0.57 1.38 3.63
C LEU A 99 -0.14 1.10 5.08
N ARG A 100 -0.17 -0.18 5.49
CA ARG A 100 0.33 -0.59 6.81
C ARG A 100 1.80 -0.22 7.02
N LEU A 101 2.67 -0.54 6.05
CA LEU A 101 4.11 -0.24 6.13
C LEU A 101 4.42 1.26 6.07
N ALA A 102 3.57 2.04 5.39
CA ALA A 102 3.63 3.49 5.38
C ALA A 102 3.14 4.13 6.69
N GLY A 103 2.51 3.36 7.59
CA GLY A 103 1.97 3.84 8.85
C GLY A 103 0.70 4.68 8.69
N VAL A 104 -0.05 4.45 7.60
CA VAL A 104 -1.32 5.12 7.32
C VAL A 104 -2.48 4.12 7.38
N SER A 105 -3.70 4.63 7.53
CA SER A 105 -4.87 3.75 7.59
C SER A 105 -5.09 3.01 6.26
N GLU A 106 -5.38 1.71 6.39
CA GLU A 106 -5.81 0.84 5.31
C GLU A 106 -7.10 1.36 4.62
N LEU A 107 -7.38 0.85 3.42
CA LEU A 107 -8.65 1.10 2.74
C LEU A 107 -9.76 0.35 3.49
N TRP A 108 -10.78 1.06 3.94
CA TRP A 108 -11.90 0.48 4.68
C TRP A 108 -13.17 0.51 3.84
N CYS A 109 -13.69 -0.67 3.47
CA CYS A 109 -14.86 -0.78 2.59
C CYS A 109 -16.15 -0.11 3.10
N LYS A 110 -16.22 0.25 4.39
CA LYS A 110 -17.35 1.02 4.96
C LYS A 110 -17.22 2.53 4.73
N GLN A 111 -16.05 3.01 4.38
CA GLN A 111 -15.84 4.39 3.96
C GLN A 111 -16.11 4.49 2.45
N ARG A 112 -16.96 5.45 2.05
CA ARG A 112 -17.44 5.57 0.67
C ARG A 112 -16.31 5.76 -0.36
N ARG A 113 -15.40 6.69 -0.09
CA ARG A 113 -14.21 6.95 -0.94
C ARG A 113 -13.34 5.71 -1.09
N ASP A 114 -13.02 5.03 0.01
CA ASP A 114 -12.24 3.80 -0.01
C ASP A 114 -12.94 2.66 -0.77
N ALA A 115 -14.26 2.51 -0.65
CA ALA A 115 -15.00 1.50 -1.39
C ALA A 115 -14.84 1.68 -2.91
N ILE A 116 -14.83 2.93 -3.39
CA ILE A 116 -14.58 3.27 -4.79
C ILE A 116 -13.14 2.90 -5.17
N ILE A 117 -12.15 3.31 -4.38
CA ILE A 117 -10.73 3.01 -4.63
C ILE A 117 -10.49 1.48 -4.67
N ILE A 118 -11.06 0.73 -3.73
CA ILE A 118 -11.00 -0.73 -3.68
C ILE A 118 -11.57 -1.32 -4.97
N TRP A 119 -12.72 -0.82 -5.41
CA TRP A 119 -13.35 -1.27 -6.65
C TRP A 119 -12.47 -0.98 -7.86
N CYS A 120 -11.91 0.22 -7.98
CA CYS A 120 -11.01 0.60 -9.07
C CYS A 120 -9.76 -0.30 -9.13
N ILE A 121 -9.09 -0.52 -7.99
CA ILE A 121 -7.93 -1.44 -7.90
C ILE A 121 -8.31 -2.84 -8.38
N ARG A 122 -9.44 -3.38 -7.92
CA ARG A 122 -9.89 -4.72 -8.29
C ARG A 122 -10.26 -4.88 -9.77
N ASN A 123 -10.67 -3.79 -10.43
CA ASN A 123 -11.04 -3.78 -11.84
C ASN A 123 -9.89 -3.31 -12.75
N GLY A 124 -8.68 -3.13 -12.21
CA GLY A 124 -7.49 -2.80 -13.00
C GLY A 124 -7.44 -1.34 -13.49
N PHE A 125 -8.16 -0.44 -12.83
CA PHE A 125 -8.12 0.99 -13.16
C PHE A 125 -6.76 1.55 -12.76
N ASP A 126 -6.24 2.48 -13.56
CA ASP A 126 -5.09 3.28 -13.17
C ASP A 126 -5.51 4.45 -12.26
N ARG A 127 -4.52 5.22 -11.79
CA ARG A 127 -4.77 6.37 -10.91
C ARG A 127 -5.65 7.44 -11.57
N ILE A 128 -5.46 7.70 -12.86
CA ILE A 128 -6.24 8.74 -13.57
C ILE A 128 -7.69 8.32 -13.62
N ALA A 129 -7.96 7.10 -14.10
CA ALA A 129 -9.32 6.56 -14.15
C ALA A 129 -9.96 6.45 -12.76
N THR A 130 -9.15 6.21 -11.72
CA THR A 130 -9.64 6.22 -10.33
C THR A 130 -10.05 7.62 -9.89
N ASP A 131 -9.28 8.65 -10.22
CA ASP A 131 -9.66 10.05 -9.92
C ASP A 131 -10.92 10.47 -10.69
N ASP A 132 -11.06 10.05 -11.95
CA ASP A 132 -12.29 10.27 -12.72
C ASP A 132 -13.51 9.64 -12.03
N GLU A 133 -13.37 8.41 -11.52
CA GLU A 133 -14.44 7.69 -10.83
C GLU A 133 -14.78 8.32 -9.46
N LEU A 134 -13.76 8.76 -8.72
CA LEU A 134 -13.95 9.51 -7.46
C LEU A 134 -14.71 10.81 -7.73
N TYR A 135 -14.29 11.58 -8.72
CA TYR A 135 -14.94 12.82 -9.12
C TYR A 135 -16.40 12.58 -9.55
N ARG A 136 -16.63 11.57 -10.41
CA ARG A 136 -17.97 11.17 -10.88
C ARG A 136 -18.91 10.82 -9.74
N MET A 137 -18.39 10.27 -8.64
CA MET A 137 -19.14 9.86 -7.46
C MET A 137 -19.24 10.95 -6.37
N GLY A 138 -18.67 12.14 -6.60
CA GLY A 138 -18.69 13.28 -5.69
C GLY A 138 -17.69 13.20 -4.54
N GLU A 139 -16.64 12.39 -4.67
CA GLU A 139 -15.58 12.23 -3.67
C GLU A 139 -14.32 13.01 -4.04
N ALA A 140 -13.51 13.34 -3.04
CA ALA A 140 -12.21 13.98 -3.27
C ALA A 140 -11.27 13.04 -4.06
N THR A 141 -10.67 13.56 -5.13
CA THR A 141 -9.64 12.87 -5.93
C THR A 141 -8.36 12.64 -5.12
N LEU A 142 -7.52 11.70 -5.55
CA LEU A 142 -6.22 11.40 -4.95
C LEU A 142 -5.21 12.48 -5.29
N LEU A 143 -5.15 12.89 -6.56
CA LEU A 143 -4.41 14.07 -6.97
C LEU A 143 -5.35 15.28 -6.84
N PRO A 144 -5.02 16.28 -6.00
CA PRO A 144 -5.82 17.48 -5.89
C PRO A 144 -5.97 18.16 -7.26
N ALA A 145 -7.17 18.62 -7.59
CA ALA A 145 -7.34 19.56 -8.69
C ALA A 145 -6.73 20.91 -8.27
N ASP A 146 -5.97 21.54 -9.18
CA ASP A 146 -5.46 22.90 -9.01
C ASP A 146 -6.60 23.93 -8.91
#